data_AF-A0A7S2RV68-F1
#
_entry.id   AF-A0A7S2RV68-F1
#
_cell.length_a   1.000
_cell.length_b   1.000
_cell.length_c   1.000
_cell.angle_alpha   90.00
_cell.angle_beta   90.00
_cell.angle_gamma   90.00
#
_symmetry.space_group_name_H-M   'P 1'
#
loop_
_entity.id
_entity.type
_entity.pdbx_description
1 polymer ?
#
loop_
_entity_poly.entity_id
_entity_poly.type
_entity_poly.pdbx_seq_one_letter_code
_entity_poly.pdbx_strand_id
1 'polypeptide(L)'
;MRRLERVGGHLCCGLSDKSAGRVSGPQSIGTSDCAAKVAAPGSMKCITTHALNTATGKPASGLRLALLRRDTLGDGAFTWERVSEHVTNDDGRVDGDVLAGLKLQQGAVFKMVFETQGYFDQLETECFYPHVEIVFKIFDPSAHYHIPLLISPFGYSTYRGS
;
A
#
# COMPACT_ATOMS: atom_id res chain seq x y z
N MET A 1 -41.59 -38.84 6.28
CA MET A 1 -42.96 -38.49 5.85
C MET A 1 -42.95 -37.04 5.37
N ARG A 2 -43.72 -36.69 4.32
CA ARG A 2 -43.69 -35.35 3.69
C ARG A 2 -44.62 -34.36 4.41
N ARG A 3 -44.29 -33.07 4.39
CA ARG A 3 -45.24 -32.01 3.97
C ARG A 3 -44.49 -30.74 3.49
N LEU A 4 -44.61 -30.44 2.20
CA LEU A 4 -44.50 -29.07 1.68
C LEU A 4 -45.81 -28.36 2.03
N GLU A 5 -45.76 -27.04 2.27
CA GLU A 5 -46.82 -26.15 1.77
C GLU A 5 -46.20 -24.90 1.10
N ARG A 6 -46.80 -24.50 -0.02
CA ARG A 6 -46.54 -23.25 -0.74
C ARG A 6 -47.77 -22.36 -0.61
N VAL A 7 -47.57 -21.05 -0.50
CA VAL A 7 -48.52 -20.02 -0.98
C VAL A 7 -47.69 -18.83 -1.50
N GLY A 8 -47.94 -18.17 -2.63
CA GLY A 8 -48.89 -18.50 -3.71
C GLY A 8 -49.60 -17.28 -4.33
N GLY A 9 -49.01 -16.61 -5.33
CA GLY A 9 -49.64 -15.55 -6.17
C GLY A 9 -49.68 -14.13 -5.56
N HIS A 10 -50.03 -13.02 -6.25
CA HIS A 10 -50.43 -12.72 -7.65
C HIS A 10 -50.56 -11.15 -7.78
N LEU A 11 -50.55 -10.42 -8.93
CA LEU A 11 -50.13 -10.65 -10.33
C LEU A 11 -50.12 -9.30 -11.14
N CYS A 12 -49.18 -9.12 -12.09
CA CYS A 12 -49.30 -8.36 -13.36
C CYS A 12 -49.23 -6.80 -13.49
N CYS A 13 -48.88 -6.43 -14.74
CA CYS A 13 -48.96 -5.13 -15.48
C CYS A 13 -47.98 -3.99 -15.12
N GLY A 14 -47.34 -3.31 -16.09
CA GLY A 14 -47.29 -3.58 -17.54
C GLY A 14 -46.52 -2.51 -18.35
N LEU A 15 -46.26 -2.81 -19.62
CA LEU A 15 -46.11 -1.89 -20.78
C LEU A 15 -45.32 -0.57 -20.57
N SER A 16 -44.05 -0.47 -20.95
CA SER A 16 -43.51 -0.29 -22.33
C SER A 16 -43.23 1.18 -22.69
N ASP A 17 -41.98 1.49 -23.06
CA ASP A 17 -41.74 2.43 -24.16
C ASP A 17 -40.39 2.18 -24.86
N LYS A 18 -40.28 2.57 -26.14
CA LYS A 18 -39.05 2.51 -26.94
C LYS A 18 -38.52 3.92 -27.19
N SER A 19 -37.32 4.23 -26.69
CA SER A 19 -36.54 5.36 -27.20
C SER A 19 -35.08 4.97 -27.43
N ALA A 20 -34.66 4.98 -28.69
CA ALA A 20 -33.28 4.74 -29.08
C ALA A 20 -32.46 6.04 -28.91
N GLY A 21 -31.77 6.17 -27.78
CA GLY A 21 -30.81 7.26 -27.52
C GLY A 21 -29.37 6.80 -27.73
N ARG A 22 -28.71 7.32 -28.78
CA ARG A 22 -27.32 6.95 -29.15
C ARG A 22 -26.34 8.02 -28.65
N VAL A 23 -25.67 7.80 -27.51
CA VAL A 23 -24.59 8.70 -27.02
C VAL A 23 -23.42 7.91 -26.42
N SER A 24 -22.21 8.25 -26.90
CA SER A 24 -20.84 7.90 -26.46
C SER A 24 -20.59 6.93 -25.29
N GLY A 25 -19.73 5.94 -25.53
CA GLY A 25 -18.60 5.66 -24.61
C GLY A 25 -17.33 6.39 -25.10
N PRO A 26 -16.15 6.16 -24.47
CA PRO A 26 -15.90 5.48 -23.20
C PRO A 26 -15.30 6.44 -22.15
N GLN A 27 -15.35 6.06 -20.87
CA GLN A 27 -14.39 6.58 -19.88
C GLN A 27 -13.86 5.43 -19.03
N SER A 28 -12.69 4.94 -19.43
CA SER A 28 -11.82 4.12 -18.59
C SER A 28 -11.44 4.91 -17.34
N ILE A 29 -11.67 4.33 -16.17
CA ILE A 29 -11.19 4.88 -14.90
C ILE A 29 -9.66 4.85 -14.97
N GLY A 30 -9.03 6.03 -15.03
CA GLY A 30 -7.60 6.14 -15.27
C GLY A 30 -6.79 5.56 -14.12
N THR A 31 -5.90 4.62 -14.43
CA THR A 31 -4.78 4.25 -13.56
C THR A 31 -3.94 5.50 -13.30
N SER A 32 -3.66 5.78 -12.02
CA SER A 32 -2.75 6.86 -11.62
C SER A 32 -1.31 6.48 -11.97
N ASP A 33 -0.96 6.64 -13.24
CA ASP A 33 0.32 6.21 -13.78
C ASP A 33 1.45 7.14 -13.31
N CYS A 34 2.29 6.64 -12.42
CA CYS A 34 3.52 7.30 -12.01
C CYS A 34 4.69 7.02 -12.97
N ALA A 35 4.49 6.22 -14.01
CA ALA A 35 5.47 5.97 -15.06
C ALA A 35 5.21 6.81 -16.32
N ALA A 36 6.30 7.16 -17.03
CA ALA A 36 6.29 7.66 -18.40
C ALA A 36 5.61 9.03 -18.70
N LYS A 37 5.98 10.07 -17.94
CA LYS A 37 6.47 11.29 -18.62
C LYS A 37 7.92 11.52 -18.22
N VAL A 38 8.79 11.73 -19.21
CA VAL A 38 10.21 12.02 -18.99
C VAL A 38 10.32 13.40 -18.34
N ALA A 39 10.38 13.42 -17.00
CA ALA A 39 10.80 14.59 -16.25
C ALA A 39 12.29 14.85 -16.52
N ALA A 40 12.67 16.12 -16.54
CA ALA A 40 14.09 16.50 -16.51
C ALA A 40 14.77 15.88 -15.27
N PRO A 41 16.10 15.64 -15.28
CA PRO A 41 16.82 15.08 -14.14
C PRO A 41 16.88 16.06 -12.97
N GLY A 42 15.78 16.11 -12.21
CA GLY A 42 15.66 16.73 -10.89
C GLY A 42 15.12 15.68 -9.91
N SER A 43 15.54 15.77 -8.66
CA SER A 43 15.32 14.72 -7.67
C SER A 43 13.84 14.35 -7.49
N MET A 44 13.51 13.08 -7.69
CA MET A 44 12.19 12.52 -7.41
C MET A 44 11.95 12.55 -5.89
N LYS A 45 10.97 13.34 -5.47
CA LYS A 45 10.66 13.63 -4.06
C LYS A 45 9.78 12.54 -3.44
N CYS A 46 10.25 11.31 -3.47
CA CYS A 46 9.49 10.14 -3.02
C CYS A 46 10.10 9.46 -1.80
N ILE A 47 9.26 8.72 -1.07
CA ILE A 47 9.69 7.62 -0.22
C ILE A 47 9.44 6.34 -1.02
N THR A 48 10.43 5.45 -1.08
CA THR A 48 10.27 4.12 -1.70
C THR A 48 10.89 3.04 -0.82
N THR A 49 10.53 1.78 -1.06
CA THR A 49 11.04 0.63 -0.31
C THR A 49 11.42 -0.52 -1.24
N HIS A 50 12.16 -1.48 -0.70
CA HIS A 50 12.52 -2.74 -1.34
C HIS A 50 12.70 -3.76 -0.21
N ALA A 51 11.87 -4.80 -0.20
CA ALA A 51 11.89 -5.85 0.79
C ALA A 51 12.57 -7.09 0.21
N LEU A 52 13.61 -7.58 0.89
CA LEU A 52 14.40 -8.74 0.48
C LEU A 52 14.35 -9.81 1.57
N ASN A 53 13.94 -11.02 1.23
CA ASN A 53 14.03 -12.19 2.09
C ASN A 53 15.47 -12.75 2.02
N THR A 54 16.28 -12.40 3.02
CA THR A 54 17.70 -12.78 3.07
C THR A 54 17.92 -14.25 3.40
N ALA A 55 16.92 -14.97 3.94
CA ALA A 55 16.99 -16.41 4.15
C ALA A 55 16.89 -17.22 2.84
N THR A 56 16.27 -16.64 1.79
CA THR A 56 16.13 -17.29 0.47
C THR A 56 16.89 -16.59 -0.65
N GLY A 57 17.42 -15.38 -0.41
CA GLY A 57 18.10 -14.57 -1.42
C GLY A 57 17.15 -13.99 -2.48
N LYS A 58 15.86 -13.86 -2.17
CA LYS A 58 14.81 -13.43 -3.11
C LYS A 58 14.10 -12.17 -2.62
N PRO A 59 13.43 -11.41 -3.51
CA PRO A 59 12.51 -10.38 -3.08
C PRO A 59 11.36 -10.94 -2.23
N ALA A 60 10.95 -10.18 -1.22
CA ALA A 60 9.79 -10.50 -0.40
C ALA A 60 8.52 -9.99 -1.10
N SER A 61 8.10 -10.66 -2.17
CA SER A 61 6.82 -10.40 -2.87
C SER A 61 5.63 -10.74 -1.95
N GLY A 62 4.52 -10.01 -2.07
CA GLY A 62 3.31 -10.23 -1.27
C GLY A 62 3.36 -9.68 0.17
N LEU A 63 4.47 -9.08 0.60
CA LEU A 63 4.59 -8.46 1.92
C LEU A 63 3.72 -7.20 2.00
N ARG A 64 2.75 -7.19 2.92
CA ARG A 64 1.93 -6.01 3.20
C ARG A 64 2.72 -4.99 4.01
N LEU A 65 2.53 -3.71 3.71
CA LEU A 65 3.09 -2.61 4.51
C LEU A 65 2.17 -1.38 4.55
N ALA A 66 2.37 -0.53 5.56
CA ALA A 66 1.70 0.76 5.69
C ALA A 66 2.71 1.89 5.95
N LEU A 67 2.44 3.08 5.40
CA LEU A 67 3.12 4.32 5.79
C LEU A 67 2.22 5.11 6.74
N LEU A 68 2.80 5.61 7.83
CA LEU A 68 2.17 6.50 8.79
C LEU A 68 3.00 7.76 8.98
N ARG A 69 2.34 8.91 9.17
CA ARG A 69 2.95 10.20 9.54
C ARG A 69 2.78 10.40 11.04
N ARG A 70 3.79 10.96 11.71
CA ARG A 70 3.70 11.39 13.10
C ARG A 70 3.11 12.80 13.17
N ASP A 71 1.96 12.92 13.82
CA ASP A 71 1.32 14.20 14.08
C ASP A 71 1.52 14.60 15.54
N THR A 72 2.16 15.74 15.74
CA THR A 72 2.40 16.29 17.08
C THR A 72 1.13 16.94 17.61
N LEU A 73 0.74 16.57 18.83
CA LEU A 73 -0.34 17.18 19.60
C LEU A 73 0.22 18.24 20.56
N GLY A 74 -0.65 18.84 21.38
CA GLY A 74 -0.23 19.66 22.51
C GLY A 74 0.68 18.90 23.48
N ASP A 75 1.45 19.65 24.27
CA ASP A 75 2.23 19.17 25.42
C ASP A 75 3.24 18.04 25.11
N GLY A 76 3.70 17.94 23.86
CA GLY A 76 4.70 16.98 23.42
C GLY A 76 4.16 15.58 23.12
N ALA A 77 2.84 15.36 23.26
CA ALA A 77 2.18 14.15 22.80
C ALA A 77 2.18 14.06 21.27
N PHE A 78 1.95 12.87 20.72
CA PHE A 78 1.80 12.66 19.28
C PHE A 78 0.92 11.46 18.96
N THR A 79 0.40 11.42 17.74
CA THR A 79 -0.32 10.28 17.16
C THR A 79 0.34 9.83 15.86
N TRP A 80 -0.07 8.67 15.36
CA TRP A 80 0.30 8.16 14.04
C TRP A 80 -0.93 8.19 13.12
N GLU A 81 -0.95 9.07 12.13
CA GLU A 81 -1.96 9.08 11.06
C GLU A 81 -1.50 8.13 9.94
N ARG A 82 -2.39 7.28 9.41
CA ARG A 82 -2.06 6.42 8.26
C ARG A 82 -2.14 7.22 6.96
N VAL A 83 -1.05 7.18 6.19
CA VAL A 83 -0.92 7.85 4.89
C VAL A 83 -1.32 6.92 3.75
N SER A 84 -0.89 5.65 3.80
CA SER A 84 -1.14 4.68 2.73
C SER A 84 -0.93 3.23 3.18
N GLU A 85 -1.49 2.28 2.44
CA GLU A 85 -1.24 0.83 2.57
C GLU A 85 -0.85 0.26 1.20
N HIS A 86 0.09 -0.68 1.17
CA HIS A 86 0.64 -1.29 -0.04
C HIS A 86 0.92 -2.78 0.15
N VAL A 87 1.16 -3.47 -0.96
CA VAL A 87 1.70 -4.82 -1.01
C VAL A 87 2.91 -4.79 -1.95
N THR A 88 3.98 -5.50 -1.62
CA THR A 88 5.15 -5.58 -2.50
C THR A 88 4.87 -6.43 -3.75
N ASN A 89 5.38 -5.97 -4.88
CA ASN A 89 5.39 -6.65 -6.16
C ASN A 89 6.45 -7.78 -6.20
N ASP A 90 6.62 -8.42 -7.36
CA ASP A 90 7.57 -9.55 -7.53
C ASP A 90 9.05 -9.17 -7.42
N ASP A 91 9.41 -7.88 -7.53
CA ASP A 91 10.74 -7.34 -7.20
C ASP A 91 10.81 -6.85 -5.74
N GLY A 92 9.82 -7.19 -4.89
CA GLY A 92 9.80 -6.80 -3.47
C GLY A 92 9.60 -5.31 -3.25
N ARG A 93 9.13 -4.55 -4.25
CA ARG A 93 8.96 -3.09 -4.21
C ARG A 93 7.49 -2.70 -4.17
N VAL A 94 7.23 -1.45 -3.83
CA VAL A 94 5.96 -0.80 -4.15
C VAL A 94 6.14 -0.07 -5.48
N ASP A 95 5.16 -0.20 -6.39
CA ASP A 95 5.15 0.53 -7.65
C ASP A 95 4.89 2.03 -7.38
N GLY A 96 5.84 2.89 -7.79
CA GLY A 96 5.76 4.33 -7.56
C GLY A 96 6.31 4.78 -6.19
N ASP A 97 5.56 5.63 -5.50
CA ASP A 97 5.91 6.13 -4.16
C ASP A 97 4.86 5.73 -3.11
N VAL A 98 5.30 5.67 -1.84
CA VAL A 98 4.40 5.36 -0.72
C VAL A 98 3.77 6.61 -0.08
N LEU A 99 3.91 7.81 -0.67
CA LEU A 99 3.41 9.05 -0.10
C LEU A 99 1.94 9.34 -0.43
N ALA A 100 1.36 8.67 -1.43
CA ALA A 100 -0.03 8.89 -1.86
C ALA A 100 -0.34 10.38 -2.15
N GLY A 101 0.63 11.10 -2.74
CA GLY A 101 0.53 12.53 -3.05
C GLY A 101 0.83 13.48 -1.87
N LEU A 102 1.12 12.96 -0.67
CA LEU A 102 1.56 13.77 0.47
C LEU A 102 2.91 14.45 0.17
N LYS A 103 2.99 15.76 0.38
CA LYS A 103 4.24 16.51 0.24
C LYS A 103 5.13 16.32 1.46
N LEU A 104 6.39 15.96 1.25
CA LEU A 104 7.40 15.92 2.31
C LEU A 104 7.59 17.31 2.93
N GLN A 105 7.84 17.33 4.24
CA GLN A 105 8.14 18.53 5.02
C GLN A 105 9.41 18.29 5.84
N GLN A 106 10.22 19.33 6.03
CA GLN A 106 11.48 19.18 6.76
C GLN A 106 11.18 18.93 8.24
N GLY A 107 11.83 17.92 8.81
CA GLY A 107 11.62 17.50 10.19
C GLY A 107 10.38 16.63 10.41
N ALA A 108 9.54 16.39 9.40
CA ALA A 108 8.48 15.39 9.47
C ALA A 108 9.04 14.02 9.83
N VAL A 109 8.29 13.26 10.62
CA VAL A 109 8.65 11.90 11.03
C VAL A 109 7.61 10.94 10.49
N PHE A 110 8.09 9.87 9.88
CA PHE A 110 7.28 8.81 9.30
C PHE A 110 7.60 7.49 9.98
N LYS A 111 6.66 6.56 9.89
CA LYS A 111 6.82 5.16 10.26
C LYS A 111 6.36 4.30 9.09
N MET A 112 7.17 3.33 8.71
CA MET A 112 6.74 2.20 7.89
C MET A 112 6.51 0.98 8.78
N VAL A 113 5.37 0.32 8.62
CA VAL A 113 5.03 -0.94 9.31
C VAL A 113 4.97 -2.02 8.25
N PHE A 114 5.73 -3.09 8.43
CA PHE A 114 5.75 -4.26 7.55
C PHE A 114 5.16 -5.46 8.28
N GLU A 115 4.16 -6.10 7.69
CA GLU A 115 3.41 -7.23 8.29
C GLU A 115 4.17 -8.55 8.14
N THR A 116 5.31 -8.68 8.83
CA THR A 116 6.25 -9.80 8.64
C THR A 116 5.67 -11.15 9.04
N GLN A 117 4.82 -11.25 10.07
CA GLN A 117 4.14 -12.51 10.41
C GLN A 117 3.33 -13.03 9.23
N GLY A 118 2.41 -12.21 8.72
CA GLY A 118 1.52 -12.60 7.62
C GLY A 118 2.23 -12.93 6.32
N TYR A 119 3.47 -12.46 6.14
CA TYR A 119 4.35 -12.87 5.04
C TYR A 119 5.00 -14.25 5.28
N PHE A 120 5.55 -14.52 6.47
CA PHE A 120 6.17 -15.82 6.76
C PHE A 120 5.16 -16.95 7.01
N ASP A 121 3.96 -16.63 7.50
CA ASP A 121 2.84 -17.58 7.60
C ASP A 121 2.48 -18.16 6.22
N GLN A 122 2.49 -17.33 5.16
CA GLN A 122 2.27 -17.76 3.77
C GLN A 122 3.39 -18.66 3.23
N LEU A 123 4.56 -18.66 3.89
CA LEU A 123 5.72 -19.49 3.57
C LEU A 123 5.86 -20.68 4.53
N GLU A 124 4.83 -20.97 5.35
CA GLU A 124 4.83 -22.02 6.38
C GLU A 124 6.07 -21.98 7.29
N THR A 125 6.57 -20.77 7.55
CA THR A 125 7.83 -20.52 8.26
C THR A 125 7.55 -19.75 9.55
N GLU A 126 8.06 -20.21 10.69
CA GLU A 126 7.97 -19.46 11.95
C GLU A 126 8.72 -18.13 11.83
N CYS A 127 8.14 -17.04 12.32
CA CYS A 127 8.81 -15.72 12.39
C CYS A 127 8.82 -15.22 13.83
N PHE A 128 9.96 -14.68 14.26
CA PHE A 128 10.10 -14.06 15.58
C PHE A 128 9.53 -12.64 15.65
N TYR A 129 9.32 -11.98 14.50
CA TYR A 129 8.84 -10.60 14.43
C TYR A 129 7.39 -10.57 13.94
N PRO A 130 6.41 -10.24 14.80
CA PRO A 130 5.01 -10.18 14.38
C PRO A 130 4.79 -9.12 13.29
N HIS A 131 5.50 -8.00 13.40
CA HIS A 131 5.66 -6.96 12.40
C HIS A 131 7.00 -6.25 12.62
N VAL A 132 7.46 -5.47 11.63
CA VAL A 132 8.64 -4.61 11.76
C VAL A 132 8.23 -3.15 11.57
N GLU A 133 8.53 -2.31 12.56
CA GLU A 133 8.33 -0.85 12.49
C GLU A 133 9.65 -0.13 12.22
N ILE A 134 9.73 0.66 11.15
CA ILE A 134 10.89 1.51 10.83
C ILE A 134 10.46 2.98 10.92
N VAL A 135 10.95 3.68 11.95
CA VAL A 135 10.69 5.11 12.19
C VAL A 135 11.85 5.95 11.69
N PHE A 136 11.58 6.97 10.88
CA PHE A 136 12.60 7.83 10.29
C PHE A 136 12.16 9.30 10.15
N LYS A 137 13.13 10.20 10.05
CA LYS A 137 12.95 11.65 9.95
C LYS A 137 13.38 12.16 8.58
N ILE A 138 12.59 13.07 8.01
CA ILE A 138 12.93 13.81 6.79
C ILE A 138 13.87 14.97 7.13
N PHE A 139 15.01 15.03 6.44
CA PHE A 139 16.03 16.07 6.59
C PHE A 139 16.02 17.07 5.43
N ASP A 140 15.76 16.59 4.22
CA ASP A 140 15.64 17.38 2.99
C ASP A 140 14.39 16.93 2.21
N PRO A 141 13.30 17.74 2.17
CA PRO A 141 12.08 17.43 1.42
C PRO A 141 12.24 17.30 -0.09
N SER A 142 13.40 17.67 -0.64
CA SER A 142 13.72 17.53 -2.07
C SER A 142 14.45 16.22 -2.41
N ALA A 143 14.93 15.48 -1.40
CA ALA A 143 15.65 14.24 -1.60
C ALA A 143 14.72 13.03 -1.80
N HIS A 144 15.27 11.97 -2.42
CA HIS A 144 14.69 10.64 -2.43
C HIS A 144 15.01 9.92 -1.11
N TYR A 145 14.04 9.19 -0.58
CA TYR A 145 14.20 8.37 0.63
C TYR A 145 13.91 6.91 0.31
N HIS A 146 14.97 6.13 0.06
CA HIS A 146 14.86 4.68 -0.04
C HIS A 146 15.02 4.02 1.33
N ILE A 147 13.98 3.34 1.80
CA ILE A 147 13.92 2.68 3.13
C ILE A 147 13.66 1.17 2.89
N PRO A 148 14.69 0.38 2.57
CA PRO A 148 14.55 -1.07 2.35
C PRO A 148 14.40 -1.84 3.67
N LEU A 149 13.88 -3.06 3.56
CA LEU A 149 13.82 -4.05 4.63
C LEU A 149 14.52 -5.33 4.16
N LEU A 150 15.62 -5.70 4.82
CA LEU A 150 16.26 -7.00 4.64
C LEU A 150 15.77 -7.88 5.79
N ILE A 151 15.02 -8.94 5.49
CA ILE A 151 14.28 -9.73 6.48
C ILE A 151 14.60 -11.23 6.37
N SER A 152 14.77 -11.87 7.51
CA SER A 152 14.79 -13.32 7.70
C SER A 152 13.90 -13.67 8.92
N PRO A 153 13.53 -14.95 9.10
CA PRO A 153 12.71 -15.39 10.24
C PRO A 153 13.16 -14.89 11.63
N PHE A 154 14.47 -14.75 11.86
CA PHE A 154 15.08 -14.45 13.16
C PHE A 154 16.07 -13.26 13.15
N GLY A 155 16.13 -12.49 12.06
CA GLY A 155 16.90 -11.24 12.00
C GLY A 155 16.47 -10.33 10.86
N TYR A 156 16.54 -9.01 11.06
CA TYR A 156 16.30 -8.01 10.01
C TYR A 156 17.28 -6.85 10.07
N SER A 157 17.41 -6.11 8.97
CA SER A 157 18.16 -4.86 8.91
C SER A 157 17.52 -3.86 7.94
N THR A 158 17.88 -2.59 8.11
CA THR A 158 17.46 -1.46 7.27
C THR A 158 18.54 -0.39 7.25
N TYR A 159 18.49 0.51 6.27
CA TYR A 159 19.39 1.65 6.11
C TYR A 159 18.68 2.76 5.32
N ARG A 160 19.28 3.95 5.20
CA ARG A 160 18.82 4.96 4.24
C ARG A 160 19.60 4.79 2.93
N GLY A 161 18.93 4.31 1.90
CA GLY A 161 19.47 4.28 0.54
C GLY A 161 19.55 5.67 -0.08
N SER A 162 20.43 5.83 -1.07
CA SER A 162 20.75 7.10 -1.75
C SER A 162 19.67 7.53 -2.72
#